data_AF-A0A813F8G2-F1
#
_entry.id   AF-A0A813F8G2-F1
#
_cell.length_a   1.000
_cell.length_b   1.000
_cell.length_c   1.000
_cell.angle_alpha   90.00
_cell.angle_beta   90.00
_cell.angle_gamma   90.00
#
_symmetry.space_group_name_H-M   'P 1'
#
loop_
_entity.id
_entity.type
_entity.pdbx_description
1 polymer ?
#
loop_
_entity_poly.entity_id
_entity_poly.type
_entity_poly.pdbx_seq_one_letter_code
_entity_poly.pdbx_strand_id
1 'polypeptide(L)'
;QQQQQQQEQPRRQRRRQQQHLAAGGLSRLAAYRKLGFHPRRVLDVGANEAKWTLASQEVFPGAEFLMLEADVRHSPKLEGVGAAFEFHLLGEQPSASVPFFSTTADLSSGASVHREFSQAYAARYFEELHVPMTTLDRLFPQEGAAFDLIKLDTQGSELAILRGWLAVAWIC
;
A
#
# COMPACT_ATOMS: atom_id res chain seq x y z
N GLN A 1 43.25 7.16 -14.27
CA GLN A 1 42.17 8.12 -13.94
C GLN A 1 40.76 7.62 -14.30
N GLN A 2 40.57 6.73 -15.28
CA GLN A 2 39.24 6.20 -15.65
C GLN A 2 38.63 5.16 -14.68
N GLN A 3 39.45 4.43 -13.90
CA GLN A 3 38.95 3.41 -12.95
C GLN A 3 38.27 3.99 -11.70
N GLN A 4 38.59 5.21 -11.26
CA GLN A 4 37.92 5.87 -10.13
C GLN A 4 36.51 6.37 -10.51
N GLN A 5 36.29 6.76 -11.76
CA GLN A 5 34.98 7.24 -12.23
C GLN A 5 33.96 6.10 -12.35
N GLN A 6 34.38 4.87 -12.66
CA GLN A 6 33.47 3.71 -12.75
C GLN A 6 33.02 3.17 -11.39
N GLN A 7 33.81 3.37 -10.31
CA GLN A 7 33.40 2.97 -8.95
C GLN A 7 32.52 4.01 -8.25
N GLU A 8 32.58 5.28 -8.66
CA GLU A 8 31.72 6.34 -8.12
C GLU A 8 30.29 6.28 -8.63
N GLN A 9 30.07 5.86 -9.88
CA GLN A 9 28.74 5.76 -10.48
C GLN A 9 27.78 4.83 -9.70
N PRO A 10 28.14 3.58 -9.33
CA PRO A 10 27.27 2.71 -8.54
C PRO A 10 27.07 3.22 -7.10
N ARG A 11 28.06 3.92 -6.51
CA ARG A 11 27.93 4.55 -5.18
C ARG A 11 26.99 5.75 -5.20
N ARG A 12 27.00 6.55 -6.27
CA ARG A 12 26.07 7.68 -6.48
C ARG A 12 24.65 7.19 -6.79
N GLN A 13 24.51 6.10 -7.55
CA GLN A 13 23.21 5.44 -7.78
C GLN A 13 22.62 4.87 -6.49
N ARG A 14 23.42 4.16 -5.68
CA ARG A 14 22.99 3.68 -4.35
C ARG A 14 22.62 4.82 -3.41
N ARG A 15 23.38 5.91 -3.39
CA ARG A 15 23.05 7.11 -2.60
C ARG A 15 21.77 7.80 -3.09
N ARG A 16 21.54 7.88 -4.40
CA ARG A 16 20.28 8.43 -4.96
C ARG A 16 19.08 7.51 -4.69
N GLN A 17 19.24 6.19 -4.75
CA GLN A 17 18.22 5.23 -4.33
C GLN A 17 17.91 5.35 -2.83
N GLN A 18 18.94 5.45 -1.98
CA GLN A 18 18.76 5.71 -0.54
C GLN A 18 18.13 7.08 -0.26
N GLN A 19 18.41 8.10 -1.08
CA GLN A 19 17.80 9.43 -0.95
C GLN A 19 16.35 9.46 -1.45
N HIS A 20 15.97 8.66 -2.46
CA HIS A 20 14.58 8.53 -2.91
C HIS A 20 13.71 7.70 -1.94
N LEU A 21 14.31 6.72 -1.25
CA LEU A 21 13.66 6.00 -0.14
C LEU A 21 13.54 6.86 1.13
N ALA A 22 14.23 8.00 1.21
CA ALA A 22 14.12 8.96 2.32
C ALA A 22 12.94 9.94 2.16
N ALA A 23 11.90 9.58 1.40
CA ALA A 23 10.66 10.35 1.34
C ALA A 23 9.90 10.20 2.67
N GLY A 24 10.11 11.16 3.59
CA GLY A 24 9.25 11.52 4.74
C GLY A 24 8.80 10.41 5.70
N GLY A 25 7.99 9.46 5.23
CA GLY A 25 7.36 8.39 6.01
C GLY A 25 8.36 7.42 6.63
N LEU A 26 9.34 6.91 5.87
CA LEU A 26 10.30 5.92 6.37
C LEU A 26 11.23 6.50 7.45
N SER A 27 11.62 7.77 7.31
CA SER A 27 12.38 8.49 8.33
C SER A 27 11.62 8.60 9.66
N ARG A 28 10.29 8.75 9.61
CA ARG A 28 9.43 8.78 10.80
C ARG A 28 9.29 7.39 11.42
N LEU A 29 9.11 6.33 10.62
CA LEU A 29 9.07 4.95 11.12
C LEU A 29 10.38 4.58 11.84
N ALA A 30 11.52 4.96 11.27
CA ALA A 30 12.83 4.77 11.90
C ALA A 30 12.96 5.55 13.21
N ALA A 31 12.38 6.75 13.30
CA ALA A 31 12.32 7.52 14.55
C ALA A 31 11.44 6.84 15.60
N TYR A 32 10.24 6.37 15.23
CA TYR A 32 9.36 5.64 16.15
C TYR A 32 10.02 4.37 16.68
N ARG A 33 10.73 3.62 15.83
CA ARG A 33 11.51 2.47 16.29
C ARG A 33 12.54 2.86 17.35
N LYS A 34 13.26 3.96 17.16
CA LYS A 34 14.24 4.46 18.15
C LYS A 34 13.58 4.89 19.46
N LEU A 35 12.31 5.30 19.42
CA LEU A 35 11.50 5.63 20.59
C LEU A 35 10.90 4.40 21.27
N GLY A 36 11.20 3.18 20.80
CA GLY A 36 10.74 1.93 21.41
C GLY A 36 9.44 1.37 20.81
N PHE A 37 8.94 1.93 19.71
CA PHE A 37 7.81 1.35 19.00
C PHE A 37 8.24 0.14 18.18
N HIS A 38 7.72 -1.04 18.55
CA HIS A 38 8.01 -2.32 17.92
C HIS A 38 6.69 -3.02 17.57
N PRO A 39 6.06 -2.68 16.42
CA PRO A 39 4.83 -3.33 16.00
C PRO A 39 5.10 -4.81 15.75
N ARG A 40 4.18 -5.68 16.19
CA ARG A 40 4.20 -7.12 15.89
C ARG A 40 3.44 -7.40 14.60
N ARG A 41 2.32 -6.70 14.37
CA ARG A 41 1.50 -6.86 13.16
C ARG A 41 1.26 -5.54 12.47
N VAL A 42 1.49 -5.50 11.16
CA VAL A 42 1.36 -4.32 10.31
C VAL A 42 0.41 -4.61 9.15
N LEU A 43 -0.55 -3.72 8.93
CA LEU A 43 -1.45 -3.76 7.78
C LEU A 43 -1.06 -2.67 6.78
N ASP A 44 -0.80 -3.03 5.53
CA ASP A 44 -0.54 -2.11 4.42
C ASP A 44 -1.72 -2.13 3.45
N VAL A 45 -2.61 -1.14 3.53
CA VAL A 45 -3.76 -1.00 2.63
C VAL A 45 -3.40 -0.06 1.48
N GLY A 46 -3.65 -0.52 0.25
CA GLY A 46 -3.15 0.12 -0.96
C GLY A 46 -1.67 -0.17 -1.15
N ALA A 47 -1.31 -1.46 -1.16
CA ALA A 47 0.07 -1.91 -1.18
C ALA A 47 0.77 -1.63 -2.53
N ASN A 48 0.02 -1.55 -3.64
CA ASN A 48 0.53 -1.26 -4.99
C ASN A 48 1.71 -2.21 -5.34
N GLU A 49 2.86 -1.68 -5.76
CA GLU A 49 4.09 -2.43 -6.03
C GLU A 49 4.90 -2.77 -4.77
N ALA A 50 4.29 -2.70 -3.59
CA ALA A 50 4.83 -3.10 -2.29
C ALA A 50 6.10 -2.35 -1.80
N LYS A 51 6.43 -1.22 -2.45
CA LYS A 51 7.63 -0.42 -2.14
C LYS A 51 7.68 0.02 -0.67
N TRP A 52 6.53 0.38 -0.11
CA TRP A 52 6.43 0.79 1.29
C TRP A 52 6.67 -0.38 2.25
N THR A 53 6.04 -1.54 1.99
CA THR A 53 6.22 -2.72 2.83
C THR A 53 7.67 -3.19 2.82
N LEU A 54 8.31 -3.29 1.66
CA LEU A 54 9.72 -3.67 1.54
C LEU A 54 10.65 -2.79 2.40
N ALA A 55 10.49 -1.47 2.29
CA ALA A 55 11.31 -0.55 3.07
C ALA A 55 10.94 -0.54 4.56
N SER A 56 9.69 -0.81 4.91
CA SER A 56 9.23 -0.86 6.30
C SER A 56 9.68 -2.14 7.01
N GLN A 57 9.86 -3.25 6.29
CA GLN A 57 10.47 -4.48 6.82
C GLN A 57 11.93 -4.25 7.23
N GLU A 58 12.69 -3.39 6.52
CA GLU A 58 14.05 -3.02 6.95
C GLU A 58 14.03 -2.25 8.29
N VAL A 59 12.97 -1.47 8.54
CA VAL A 59 12.80 -0.75 9.79
C VAL A 59 12.31 -1.71 10.89
N PHE A 60 11.30 -2.52 10.63
CA PHE A 60 10.66 -3.43 11.58
C PHE A 60 10.81 -4.90 11.17
N PRO A 61 12.03 -5.48 11.24
CA PRO A 61 12.31 -6.81 10.71
C PRO A 61 11.62 -7.96 11.46
N GLY A 62 11.10 -7.70 12.68
CA GLY A 62 10.37 -8.67 13.47
C GLY A 62 8.85 -8.57 13.36
N ALA A 63 8.34 -7.66 12.52
CA ALA A 63 6.90 -7.48 12.35
C ALA A 63 6.36 -8.39 11.23
N GLU A 64 5.15 -8.91 11.43
CA GLU A 64 4.37 -9.60 10.42
C GLU A 64 3.60 -8.57 9.59
N PHE A 65 3.76 -8.61 8.27
CA PHE A 65 3.08 -7.71 7.35
C PHE A 65 1.98 -8.45 6.60
N LEU A 66 0.80 -7.80 6.52
CA LEU A 66 -0.28 -8.15 5.62
C LEU A 66 -0.53 -6.99 4.67
N MET A 67 -0.45 -7.25 3.37
CA MET A 67 -0.71 -6.28 2.30
C MET A 67 -2.09 -6.49 1.71
N LEU A 68 -2.89 -5.43 1.61
CA LEU A 68 -4.17 -5.43 0.90
C LEU A 68 -4.05 -4.55 -0.34
N GLU A 69 -4.36 -5.12 -1.51
CA GLU A 69 -4.32 -4.44 -2.80
C GLU A 69 -5.60 -4.72 -3.59
N ALA A 70 -6.12 -3.76 -4.35
CA ALA A 70 -7.32 -3.99 -5.16
C ALA A 70 -6.98 -4.50 -6.57
N ASP A 71 -5.87 -4.06 -7.15
CA ASP A 71 -5.44 -4.44 -8.50
C ASP A 71 -4.54 -5.68 -8.50
N VAL A 72 -5.12 -6.80 -8.96
CA VAL A 72 -4.46 -8.10 -9.12
C VAL A 72 -3.21 -8.07 -9.99
N ARG A 73 -3.06 -7.07 -10.86
CA ARG A 73 -1.88 -6.93 -11.74
C ARG A 73 -0.60 -6.65 -10.95
N HIS A 74 -0.70 -6.25 -9.69
CA HIS A 74 0.44 -6.12 -8.78
C HIS A 74 0.95 -7.45 -8.19
N SER A 75 0.28 -8.60 -8.43
CA SER A 75 0.67 -9.92 -7.89
C SER A 75 2.17 -10.24 -8.03
N PRO A 76 2.79 -10.07 -9.22
CA PRO A 76 4.22 -10.40 -9.37
C PRO A 76 5.14 -9.55 -8.47
N LYS A 77 4.73 -8.33 -8.11
CA LYS A 77 5.49 -7.46 -7.21
C LYS A 77 5.27 -7.84 -5.75
N LEU A 78 4.03 -8.13 -5.37
CA LEU A 78 3.65 -8.52 -4.02
C LEU A 78 4.27 -9.88 -3.62
N GLU A 79 4.25 -10.86 -4.52
CA GLU A 79 4.87 -12.18 -4.31
C GLU A 79 6.38 -12.08 -4.01
N GLY A 80 7.06 -11.11 -4.60
CA GLY A 80 8.50 -10.90 -4.43
C GLY A 80 8.92 -10.36 -3.07
N VAL A 81 7.98 -9.96 -2.21
CA VAL A 81 8.27 -9.34 -0.90
C VAL A 81 8.47 -10.37 0.21
N GLY A 82 7.88 -11.56 0.10
CA GLY A 82 7.89 -12.55 1.19
C GLY A 82 7.03 -12.14 2.40
N ALA A 83 6.00 -11.32 2.19
CA ALA A 83 4.97 -11.00 3.17
C ALA A 83 3.60 -11.54 2.72
N ALA A 84 2.65 -11.70 3.64
CA ALA A 84 1.30 -12.11 3.28
C ALA A 84 0.60 -10.99 2.50
N PHE A 85 -0.23 -11.35 1.52
CA PHE A 85 -1.03 -10.40 0.77
C PHE A 85 -2.36 -10.99 0.32
N GLU A 86 -3.34 -10.11 0.17
CA GLU A 86 -4.68 -10.45 -0.33
C GLU A 86 -5.19 -9.37 -1.27
N PHE A 87 -6.04 -9.77 -2.22
CA PHE A 87 -6.67 -8.84 -3.15
C PHE A 87 -8.08 -8.47 -2.74
N HIS A 88 -8.27 -7.24 -2.24
CA HIS A 88 -9.58 -6.73 -1.83
C HIS A 88 -9.74 -5.25 -2.17
N LEU A 89 -10.83 -4.91 -2.86
CA LEU A 89 -11.31 -3.54 -2.87
C LEU A 89 -12.06 -3.27 -1.57
N LEU A 90 -11.65 -2.24 -0.85
CA LEU A 90 -12.22 -1.87 0.44
C LEU A 90 -13.06 -0.60 0.33
N GLY A 91 -14.15 -0.54 1.09
CA GLY A 91 -14.97 0.67 1.21
C GLY A 91 -15.82 0.67 2.47
N GLU A 92 -16.83 1.54 2.48
CA GLU A 92 -17.73 1.72 3.63
C GLU A 92 -18.72 0.56 3.77
N GLN A 93 -19.18 0.01 2.65
CA GLN A 93 -20.11 -1.10 2.62
C GLN A 93 -19.72 -2.11 1.55
N PRO A 94 -20.02 -3.40 1.77
CA PRO A 94 -19.80 -4.45 0.80
C PRO A 94 -20.68 -4.26 -0.44
N SER A 95 -20.13 -4.53 -1.61
CA SER A 95 -20.87 -4.54 -2.87
C SER A 95 -20.38 -5.68 -3.75
N ALA A 96 -21.31 -6.33 -4.45
CA ALA A 96 -20.98 -7.42 -5.36
C ALA A 96 -20.16 -6.95 -6.56
N SER A 97 -20.30 -5.69 -6.96
CA SER A 97 -19.61 -5.12 -8.12
C SER A 97 -19.53 -3.61 -8.00
N VAL A 98 -18.33 -3.07 -8.11
CA VAL A 98 -18.06 -1.62 -8.13
C VAL A 98 -17.10 -1.32 -9.28
N PRO A 99 -17.31 -0.25 -10.06
CA PRO A 99 -16.34 0.21 -11.04
C PRO A 99 -15.05 0.64 -10.32
N PHE A 100 -13.94 0.09 -10.77
CA PHE A 100 -12.60 0.33 -10.28
C PHE A 100 -11.73 0.72 -11.48
N PHE A 101 -11.23 1.95 -11.45
CA PHE A 101 -10.45 2.51 -12.53
C PHE A 101 -8.98 2.39 -12.18
N SER A 102 -8.24 1.60 -12.96
CA SER A 102 -6.81 1.46 -12.77
C SER A 102 -6.05 1.86 -14.01
N THR A 103 -4.93 2.58 -13.82
CA THR A 103 -4.07 2.96 -14.93
C THR A 103 -3.41 1.72 -15.55
N THR A 104 -3.16 1.77 -16.85
CA THR A 104 -2.35 0.76 -17.54
C THR A 104 -0.87 0.85 -17.09
N ALA A 105 -0.18 -0.30 -17.11
CA ALA A 105 1.09 -0.60 -16.42
C ALA A 105 2.25 0.42 -16.53
N ASP A 106 2.23 1.33 -17.51
CA ASP A 106 3.31 2.29 -17.75
C ASP A 106 3.13 3.63 -16.99
N LEU A 107 1.97 3.85 -16.36
CA LEU A 107 1.61 5.07 -15.62
C LEU A 107 1.11 4.76 -14.20
N SER A 108 1.69 3.78 -13.50
CA SER A 108 1.19 3.18 -12.23
C SER A 108 1.21 4.12 -10.99
N SER A 109 0.68 5.34 -11.10
CA SER A 109 0.52 6.29 -9.99
C SER A 109 -0.80 6.17 -9.22
N GLY A 110 -1.72 5.29 -9.59
CA GLY A 110 -2.93 5.07 -8.79
C GLY A 110 -4.05 4.29 -9.47
N ALA A 111 -4.77 3.52 -8.66
CA ALA A 111 -6.05 2.91 -9.00
C ALA A 111 -7.09 3.37 -7.97
N SER A 112 -8.29 3.76 -8.44
CA SER A 112 -9.31 4.37 -7.58
C SER A 112 -10.71 3.98 -8.05
N VAL A 113 -11.67 4.01 -7.12
CA VAL A 113 -13.11 3.97 -7.43
C VAL A 113 -13.62 5.31 -7.97
N HIS A 114 -12.81 6.37 -7.86
CA HIS A 114 -13.13 7.68 -8.39
C HIS A 114 -12.44 7.88 -9.73
N ARG A 115 -13.23 8.30 -10.73
CA ARG A 115 -12.69 8.71 -12.03
C ARG A 115 -11.93 10.02 -11.87
N GLU A 116 -10.62 10.02 -12.09
CA GLU A 116 -9.81 11.24 -12.07
C GLU A 116 -10.19 12.14 -13.27
N PHE A 117 -10.48 13.43 -13.03
CA PHE A 117 -10.95 14.40 -14.04
C PHE A 117 -9.87 15.35 -14.55
N SER A 118 -8.58 14.98 -14.50
CA SER A 118 -7.48 15.84 -14.95
C SER A 118 -7.17 15.63 -16.44
N GLN A 119 -6.84 16.72 -17.17
CA GLN A 119 -6.62 16.71 -18.63
C GLN A 119 -5.42 15.85 -19.08
N ALA A 120 -4.51 15.49 -18.17
CA ALA A 120 -3.41 14.56 -18.41
C ALA A 120 -3.87 13.09 -18.50
N TYR A 121 -5.12 12.82 -18.14
CA TYR A 121 -5.73 11.51 -17.99
C TYR A 121 -6.87 11.32 -18.99
N ALA A 122 -6.56 11.50 -20.28
CA ALA A 122 -7.49 11.15 -21.35
C ALA A 122 -7.88 9.66 -21.25
N ALA A 123 -9.14 9.34 -21.58
CA ALA A 123 -9.81 8.03 -21.47
C ALA A 123 -9.13 6.79 -22.11
N ARG A 124 -7.86 6.92 -22.53
CA ARG A 124 -7.06 5.94 -23.26
C ARG A 124 -6.14 5.12 -22.35
N TYR A 125 -6.06 5.46 -21.06
CA TYR A 125 -5.08 4.87 -20.12
C TYR A 125 -5.72 4.22 -18.88
N PHE A 126 -7.04 4.09 -18.85
CA PHE A 126 -7.74 3.40 -17.77
C PHE A 126 -8.46 2.18 -18.28
N GLU A 127 -8.33 1.11 -17.52
CA GLU A 127 -9.20 -0.05 -17.61
C GLU A 127 -10.25 0.08 -16.52
N GLU A 128 -11.53 0.05 -16.91
CA GLU A 128 -12.64 -0.05 -15.97
C GLU A 128 -12.82 -1.52 -15.64
N LEU A 129 -12.45 -1.89 -14.41
CA LEU A 129 -12.64 -3.22 -13.87
C LEU A 129 -13.86 -3.19 -12.94
N HIS A 130 -14.66 -4.24 -13.00
CA HIS A 130 -15.72 -4.45 -12.02
C HIS A 130 -15.22 -5.45 -10.98
N VAL A 131 -14.99 -4.97 -9.76
CA VAL A 131 -14.47 -5.81 -8.68
C VAL A 131 -15.44 -5.82 -7.50
N PRO A 132 -15.56 -6.94 -6.77
CA PRO A 132 -16.31 -6.97 -5.53
C PRO A 132 -15.61 -6.09 -4.49
N MET A 133 -16.41 -5.35 -3.74
CA MET A 133 -15.96 -4.52 -2.63
C MET A 133 -16.37 -5.17 -1.30
N THR A 134 -15.48 -5.14 -0.33
CA THR A 134 -15.73 -5.59 1.05
C THR A 134 -15.35 -4.49 2.04
N THR A 135 -15.45 -4.79 3.33
CA THR A 135 -15.06 -3.87 4.40
C THR A 135 -13.99 -4.49 5.28
N LEU A 136 -13.22 -3.66 5.99
CA LEU A 136 -12.22 -4.15 6.93
C LEU A 136 -12.86 -4.95 8.07
N ASP A 137 -14.05 -4.57 8.55
CA ASP A 137 -14.78 -5.35 9.55
C ASP A 137 -15.13 -6.76 9.08
N ARG A 138 -15.45 -6.94 7.80
CA ARG A 138 -15.75 -8.27 7.24
C ARG A 138 -14.52 -9.14 7.08
N LEU A 139 -13.37 -8.54 6.74
CA LEU A 139 -12.10 -9.26 6.65
C LEU A 139 -11.56 -9.63 8.03
N PHE A 140 -11.84 -8.77 9.02
CA PHE A 140 -11.26 -8.84 10.35
C PHE A 140 -12.36 -8.78 11.42
N PRO A 141 -13.19 -9.83 11.56
CA PRO A 141 -14.29 -9.87 12.52
C PRO A 141 -13.76 -10.02 13.96
N GLN A 142 -13.28 -8.91 14.52
CA GLN A 142 -13.07 -8.52 15.93
C GLN A 142 -12.39 -9.47 16.96
N GLU A 143 -12.17 -10.76 16.72
CA GLU A 143 -11.60 -11.67 17.75
C GLU A 143 -10.10 -12.00 17.58
N GLY A 144 -9.42 -11.48 16.56
CA GLY A 144 -8.00 -11.83 16.36
C GLY A 144 -7.17 -10.95 15.44
N ALA A 145 -7.75 -9.90 14.83
CA ALA A 145 -7.07 -9.05 13.87
C ALA A 145 -6.75 -7.68 14.49
N ALA A 146 -5.87 -7.69 15.48
CA ALA A 146 -5.25 -6.47 15.99
C ALA A 146 -3.98 -6.17 15.18
N PHE A 147 -3.91 -4.98 14.60
CA PHE A 147 -2.71 -4.45 13.95
C PHE A 147 -2.16 -3.31 14.80
N ASP A 148 -0.85 -3.35 15.06
CA ASP A 148 -0.17 -2.31 15.86
C ASP A 148 0.14 -1.07 15.01
N LEU A 149 0.24 -1.25 13.69
CA LEU A 149 0.43 -0.19 12.70
C LEU A 149 -0.42 -0.48 11.46
N ILE A 150 -1.17 0.52 11.00
CA ILE A 150 -1.94 0.45 9.76
C ILE A 150 -1.49 1.60 8.86
N LYS A 151 -1.05 1.29 7.64
CA LYS A 151 -0.96 2.25 6.54
C LYS A 151 -2.26 2.18 5.75
N LEU A 152 -2.88 3.34 5.54
CA LEU A 152 -4.00 3.53 4.62
C LEU A 152 -3.55 4.57 3.58
N ASP A 153 -3.22 4.11 2.37
CA ASP A 153 -2.82 4.99 1.26
C ASP A 153 -3.56 4.52 0.01
N THR A 154 -4.82 4.94 -0.09
CA THR A 154 -5.75 4.48 -1.12
C THR A 154 -6.33 5.70 -1.78
N GLN A 155 -6.07 5.92 -3.07
CA GLN A 155 -6.36 7.17 -3.81
C GLN A 155 -7.79 7.74 -3.61
N GLY A 156 -8.06 8.41 -2.48
CA GLY A 156 -9.33 9.03 -2.09
C GLY A 156 -10.35 8.13 -1.37
N SER A 157 -10.04 6.88 -1.04
CA SER A 157 -10.98 5.93 -0.42
C SER A 157 -10.80 5.75 1.09
N GLU A 158 -9.82 6.41 1.71
CA GLU A 158 -9.41 6.15 3.09
C GLU A 158 -10.55 6.35 4.08
N LEU A 159 -11.35 7.42 3.90
CA LEU A 159 -12.47 7.71 4.79
C LEU A 159 -13.57 6.65 4.69
N ALA A 160 -13.86 6.16 3.48
CA ALA A 160 -14.85 5.11 3.28
C ALA A 160 -14.38 3.80 3.93
N ILE A 161 -13.11 3.44 3.73
CA ILE A 161 -12.48 2.26 4.33
C ILE A 161 -12.54 2.33 5.86
N LEU A 162 -12.20 3.48 6.44
CA LEU A 162 -12.29 3.69 7.89
C LEU A 162 -13.72 3.55 8.41
N ARG A 163 -14.73 4.08 7.70
CA ARG A 163 -16.14 3.88 8.07
C ARG A 163 -16.56 2.42 8.01
N GLY A 164 -16.07 1.67 7.01
CA GLY A 164 -16.30 0.23 6.90
C GLY A 164 -15.61 -0.61 7.99
N TRP A 165 -14.69 -0.03 8.76
CA TRP A 165 -14.08 -0.65 9.95
C TRP A 165 -14.78 -0.22 11.26
N LEU A 166 -15.51 0.90 11.26
CA LEU A 166 -16.21 1.37 12.46
C LEU A 166 -17.67 0.93 12.49
N ALA A 167 -18.18 0.38 11.38
CA ALA A 167 -19.59 0.03 11.23
C ALA A 167 -20.05 -1.09 12.19
N VAL A 168 -19.14 -1.96 12.64
CA VAL A 168 -19.45 -3.03 13.61
C VAL A 168 -18.97 -2.69 15.03
N ALA A 169 -18.35 -1.51 15.24
CA ALA A 169 -17.83 -1.09 16.54
C ALA A 169 -18.90 -0.56 17.51
N TRP A 170 -20.11 -1.13 17.53
CA TRP A 170 -21.10 -0.92 18.60
C TRP A 170 -22.05 -2.12 18.71
N ILE A 171 -21.85 -2.95 19.74
CA ILE A 171 -22.85 -3.39 20.74
C ILE A 171 -21.99 -4.04 21.86
N CYS A 172 -21.70 -3.25 22.89
CA CYS A 172 -21.43 -3.78 24.23
C CYS A 172 -22.78 -4.04 24.92
#